data_AF-A0A956FF03-F1
#
_entry.id   AF-A0A956FF03-F1
#
_cell.length_a   1.000
_cell.length_b   1.000
_cell.length_c   1.000
_cell.angle_alpha   90.00
_cell.angle_beta   90.00
_cell.angle_gamma   90.00
#
_symmetry.space_group_name_H-M   'P 1'
#
loop_
_entity.id
_entity.type
_entity.pdbx_description
1 polymer ?
#
loop_
_entity_poly.entity_id
_entity_poly.type
_entity_poly.pdbx_seq_one_letter_code
_entity_poly.pdbx_strand_id
1 'polypeptide(L)'
;MAEPGDIEVVVEALHRSLLDGIGSDEPGTIDLAVLPYFEDERPLQGLAGLVDWRTSGRLSSLIREGFCTGRAGEAVLMPGRRTLPMRRLVLLGLGPSSSFDRSTAEATGERLVALVQELRADEAIVAMPGRVADRAVVEAVFDGLTRALLGPSVEAAARPKAVGDEEVGPVMVGPSGDASRGGSVDAAAPEERAPLEVAREPEFDPGEGQSGPFDEGDDPPPATPLAEPATPPEPPEPARRRIRVVADPRHEARLRRLLEGPPRAADPGS
;
A
#
# COMPACT_ATOMS: atom_id res chain seq x y z
N MET A 1 -11.31 -20.10 7.56
CA MET A 1 -10.65 -20.03 8.88
C MET A 1 -9.21 -20.40 8.63
N ALA A 2 -8.27 -19.49 8.85
CA ALA A 2 -6.84 -19.81 8.77
C ALA A 2 -6.44 -20.37 10.13
N GLU A 3 -5.82 -21.56 10.15
CA GLU A 3 -5.20 -22.14 11.34
C GLU A 3 -4.17 -21.15 11.92
N PRO A 4 -4.03 -21.01 13.25
CA PRO A 4 -3.15 -20.02 13.90
C PRO A 4 -1.62 -20.30 13.75
N GLY A 5 -1.19 -20.97 12.68
CA GLY A 5 0.22 -21.34 12.42
C GLY A 5 0.78 -20.88 11.07
N ASP A 6 0.03 -20.11 10.26
CA ASP A 6 0.37 -19.87 8.85
C ASP A 6 0.75 -18.42 8.52
N ILE A 7 1.13 -17.62 9.53
CA ILE A 7 1.62 -16.24 9.35
C ILE A 7 3.14 -16.21 9.48
N GLU A 8 3.84 -15.90 8.39
CA GLU A 8 5.27 -15.62 8.37
C GLU A 8 5.49 -14.11 8.57
N VAL A 9 6.18 -13.74 9.65
CA VAL A 9 6.59 -12.35 9.90
C VAL A 9 8.07 -12.22 9.62
N VAL A 10 8.46 -11.24 8.82
CA VAL A 10 9.87 -10.95 8.49
C VAL A 10 10.15 -9.48 8.76
N VAL A 11 11.30 -9.18 9.37
CA VAL A 11 11.78 -7.80 9.53
C VAL A 11 12.82 -7.50 8.46
N GLU A 12 12.61 -6.41 7.72
CA GLU A 12 13.51 -5.93 6.66
C GLU A 12 13.89 -4.46 6.89
N ALA A 13 15.13 -4.11 6.53
CA ALA A 13 15.56 -2.72 6.51
C ALA A 13 14.95 -1.97 5.32
N LEU A 14 14.63 -0.70 5.55
CA LEU A 14 14.21 0.21 4.51
C LEU A 14 15.36 0.46 3.54
N HIS A 15 15.19 -0.05 2.31
CA HIS A 15 16.09 0.20 1.19
C HIS A 15 15.31 0.69 -0.03
N ARG A 16 15.98 1.42 -0.93
CA ARG A 16 15.37 1.89 -2.18
C ARG A 16 14.91 0.74 -3.07
N SER A 17 15.65 -0.37 -3.04
CA SER A 17 15.37 -1.60 -3.79
C SER A 17 14.08 -2.31 -3.40
N LEU A 18 13.49 -1.96 -2.24
CA LEU A 18 12.20 -2.50 -1.82
C LEU A 18 11.07 -2.13 -2.80
N LEU A 19 11.24 -1.07 -3.59
CA LEU A 19 10.30 -0.64 -4.63
C LEU A 19 10.75 -0.99 -6.06
N ASP A 20 11.82 -1.76 -6.23
CA ASP A 20 12.43 -2.04 -7.55
C ASP A 20 11.86 -3.30 -8.23
N GLY A 21 10.62 -3.68 -7.94
CA GLY A 21 9.91 -4.82 -8.56
C GLY A 21 9.60 -4.67 -10.06
N ILE A 22 10.52 -4.12 -10.85
CA ILE A 22 10.46 -3.95 -12.30
C ILE A 22 11.60 -4.79 -12.90
N GLY A 23 11.27 -6.00 -13.39
CA GLY A 23 12.21 -6.82 -14.19
C GLY A 23 12.17 -8.35 -14.02
N SER A 24 11.31 -8.93 -13.17
CA SER A 24 11.17 -10.38 -13.06
C SER A 24 9.87 -10.86 -13.73
N ASP A 25 9.97 -11.91 -14.55
CA ASP A 25 8.88 -12.46 -15.38
C ASP A 25 7.66 -12.98 -14.59
N GLU A 26 7.71 -13.02 -13.26
CA GLU A 26 6.50 -13.01 -12.44
C GLU A 26 6.67 -12.07 -11.23
N PRO A 27 5.89 -10.97 -11.14
CA PRO A 27 5.84 -10.17 -9.94
C PRO A 27 5.00 -10.90 -8.89
N GLY A 28 5.64 -11.38 -7.82
CA GLY A 28 4.97 -11.51 -6.53
C GLY A 28 4.48 -10.11 -6.14
N THR A 29 3.25 -9.79 -6.52
CA THR A 29 2.72 -8.43 -6.35
C THR A 29 2.26 -8.34 -4.91
N ILE A 30 2.97 -7.57 -4.10
CA ILE A 30 2.60 -7.30 -2.70
C ILE A 30 1.16 -6.80 -2.71
N ASP A 31 0.28 -7.42 -1.94
CA ASP A 31 -1.13 -7.05 -2.00
C ASP A 31 -1.36 -5.68 -1.36
N LEU A 32 -0.79 -5.46 -0.18
CA LEU A 32 -1.01 -4.27 0.62
C LEU A 32 0.29 -3.69 1.19
N ALA A 33 0.44 -2.36 1.17
CA ALA A 33 1.39 -1.66 2.00
C ALA A 33 0.68 -0.68 2.93
N VAL A 34 0.97 -0.75 4.23
CA VAL A 34 0.45 0.16 5.25
C VAL A 34 1.55 1.14 5.65
N LEU A 35 1.28 2.42 5.45
CA LEU A 35 2.24 3.53 5.53
C LEU A 35 1.79 4.53 6.60
N PRO A 36 2.25 4.39 7.85
CA PRO A 36 1.93 5.34 8.90
C PRO A 36 2.72 6.65 8.73
N TYR A 37 2.08 7.78 9.02
CA TYR A 37 2.69 9.12 8.99
C TYR A 37 2.07 10.06 10.03
N PHE A 38 2.83 11.05 10.50
CA PHE A 38 2.31 12.06 11.43
C PHE A 38 1.61 13.22 10.72
N GLU A 39 0.65 13.81 11.41
CA GLU A 39 -0.08 15.00 10.95
C GLU A 39 0.87 16.15 10.56
N ASP A 40 1.86 16.39 11.42
CA ASP A 40 2.90 17.42 11.29
C ASP A 40 4.15 16.94 10.53
N GLU A 41 4.10 15.76 9.90
CA GLU A 41 5.24 15.18 9.18
C GLU A 41 5.44 15.81 7.81
N ARG A 42 6.37 16.75 7.69
CA ARG A 42 6.78 17.31 6.39
C ARG A 42 8.33 17.43 6.33
N PRO A 43 9.01 16.83 5.34
CA PRO A 43 8.51 15.88 4.34
C PRO A 43 8.19 14.50 4.94
N LEU A 44 7.42 13.68 4.21
CA LEU A 44 7.19 12.28 4.55
C LEU A 44 8.51 11.52 4.68
N GLN A 45 8.62 10.68 5.70
CA GLN A 45 9.80 9.89 6.06
C GLN A 45 9.54 8.39 5.86
N GLY A 46 10.59 7.58 6.04
CA GLY A 46 10.49 6.13 5.97
C GLY A 46 9.98 5.62 4.62
N LEU A 47 9.18 4.55 4.64
CA LEU A 47 8.61 4.00 3.42
C LEU A 47 7.60 4.95 2.76
N ALA A 48 6.85 5.73 3.54
CA ALA A 48 5.92 6.72 2.99
C ALA A 48 6.66 7.77 2.15
N GLY A 49 7.79 8.28 2.65
CA GLY A 49 8.66 9.18 1.89
C GLY A 49 9.27 8.55 0.64
N LEU A 50 9.68 7.28 0.71
CA LEU A 50 10.23 6.56 -0.45
C LEU A 50 9.16 6.32 -1.54
N VAL A 51 7.94 5.94 -1.15
CA VAL A 51 6.80 5.80 -2.07
C VAL A 51 6.42 7.15 -2.66
N ASP A 52 6.41 8.22 -1.86
CA ASP A 52 6.15 9.57 -2.35
C ASP A 52 7.18 10.01 -3.38
N TRP A 53 8.47 9.77 -3.13
CA TRP A 53 9.54 10.02 -4.10
C TRP A 53 9.34 9.22 -5.40
N ARG A 54 9.04 7.91 -5.31
CA ARG A 54 8.81 7.03 -6.46
C ARG A 54 7.60 7.44 -7.29
N THR A 55 6.64 8.12 -6.67
CA THR A 55 5.40 8.60 -7.29
C THR A 55 5.42 10.11 -7.57
N SER A 56 6.59 10.73 -7.59
CA SER A 56 6.79 12.14 -7.91
C SER A 56 5.98 13.09 -7.01
N GLY A 57 5.92 12.81 -5.71
CA GLY A 57 5.28 13.66 -4.72
C GLY A 57 3.76 13.52 -4.63
N ARG A 58 3.18 12.43 -5.14
CA ARG A 58 1.72 12.27 -5.18
C ARG A 58 1.08 12.19 -3.79
N LEU A 59 1.70 11.50 -2.84
CA LEU A 59 1.20 11.42 -1.46
C LEU A 59 1.26 12.80 -0.82
N SER A 60 2.37 13.51 -0.99
CA SER A 60 2.51 14.90 -0.55
C SER A 60 1.50 15.84 -1.20
N SER A 61 1.13 15.64 -2.47
CA SER A 61 0.07 16.40 -3.14
C SER A 61 -1.30 16.15 -2.51
N LEU A 62 -1.68 14.89 -2.27
CA LEU A 62 -2.94 14.55 -1.61
C LEU A 62 -3.05 15.16 -0.21
N ILE A 63 -1.96 15.11 0.55
CA ILE A 63 -1.88 15.71 1.88
C ILE A 63 -2.02 17.24 1.82
N ARG A 64 -1.36 17.89 0.85
CA ARG A 64 -1.49 19.35 0.64
C ARG A 64 -2.88 19.77 0.17
N GLU A 65 -3.54 18.94 -0.61
CA GLU A 65 -4.93 19.12 -1.08
C GLU A 65 -5.95 18.88 0.05
N GLY A 66 -5.53 18.38 1.22
CA GLY A 66 -6.40 18.09 2.36
C GLY A 66 -7.20 16.80 2.23
N PHE A 67 -6.90 15.95 1.24
CA PHE A 67 -7.57 14.66 1.03
C PHE A 67 -7.30 13.69 2.20
N CYS A 68 -6.10 13.76 2.77
CA CYS A 68 -5.73 13.08 4.00
C CYS A 68 -4.94 14.01 4.91
N THR A 69 -5.31 14.05 6.19
CA THR A 69 -4.78 15.05 7.15
C THR A 69 -3.68 14.53 8.06
N GLY A 70 -3.67 13.22 8.31
CA GLY A 70 -2.77 12.56 9.25
C GLY A 70 -3.32 12.50 10.66
N ARG A 71 -4.64 12.76 10.84
CA ARG A 71 -5.33 12.67 12.13
C ARG A 71 -5.19 11.26 12.70
N ALA A 72 -5.08 11.13 14.01
CA ALA A 72 -4.92 9.84 14.67
C ALA A 72 -6.04 8.86 14.28
N GLY A 73 -5.67 7.72 13.72
CA GLY A 73 -6.58 6.66 13.27
C GLY A 73 -7.20 6.88 11.89
N GLU A 74 -6.96 8.02 11.24
CA GLU A 74 -7.36 8.27 9.85
C GLU A 74 -6.68 7.25 8.94
N ALA A 75 -7.44 6.48 8.17
CA ALA A 75 -6.90 5.49 7.24
C ALA A 75 -7.46 5.74 5.85
N VAL A 76 -6.57 5.99 4.89
CA VAL A 76 -6.93 6.26 3.50
C VAL A 76 -6.36 5.17 2.61
N LEU A 77 -7.26 4.34 2.07
CA LEU A 77 -6.93 3.29 1.12
C LEU A 77 -6.84 3.87 -0.30
N MET A 78 -5.78 3.53 -1.01
CA MET A 78 -5.54 3.94 -2.39
C MET A 78 -5.10 2.75 -3.23
N PRO A 79 -5.43 2.73 -4.53
CA PRO A 79 -4.85 1.78 -5.45
C PRO A 79 -3.34 2.02 -5.58
N GLY A 80 -2.59 0.93 -5.65
CA GLY A 80 -1.21 0.94 -6.10
C GLY A 80 -1.09 1.40 -7.56
N ARG A 81 0.14 1.73 -7.97
CA ARG A 81 0.44 2.18 -9.34
C ARG A 81 1.43 1.23 -9.98
N ARG A 82 1.49 1.24 -11.32
CA ARG A 82 2.47 0.45 -12.10
C ARG A 82 3.93 0.67 -11.70
N THR A 83 4.24 1.79 -11.06
CA THR A 83 5.60 2.13 -10.59
C THR A 83 5.93 1.55 -9.21
N LEU A 84 5.00 0.85 -8.57
CA LEU A 84 5.14 0.26 -7.24
C LEU A 84 4.85 -1.24 -7.30
N PRO A 85 5.55 -2.07 -6.50
CA PRO A 85 5.27 -3.51 -6.47
C PRO A 85 4.02 -3.88 -5.65
N MET A 86 3.34 -2.92 -5.02
CA MET A 86 2.12 -3.15 -4.23
C MET A 86 0.84 -2.80 -4.98
N ARG A 87 -0.21 -3.61 -4.81
CA ARG A 87 -1.54 -3.42 -5.43
C ARG A 87 -2.38 -2.38 -4.69
N ARG A 88 -2.21 -2.27 -3.38
CA ARG A 88 -2.99 -1.39 -2.50
C ARG A 88 -2.07 -0.71 -1.50
N LEU A 89 -2.41 0.53 -1.15
CA LEU A 89 -1.68 1.37 -0.22
C LEU A 89 -2.66 1.91 0.82
N VAL A 90 -2.33 1.84 2.10
CA VAL A 90 -3.05 2.55 3.16
C VAL A 90 -2.12 3.60 3.75
N LEU A 91 -2.52 4.87 3.70
CA LEU A 91 -1.94 5.92 4.53
C LEU A 91 -2.65 5.93 5.88
N LEU A 92 -1.90 5.73 6.96
CA LEU A 92 -2.42 5.76 8.33
C LEU A 92 -1.93 7.01 9.06
N GLY A 93 -2.85 7.87 9.47
CA GLY A 93 -2.56 9.04 10.30
C GLY A 93 -2.29 8.66 11.75
N LEU A 94 -1.16 9.13 12.27
CA LEU A 94 -0.73 8.91 13.65
C LEU A 94 -1.08 10.09 14.59
N GLY A 95 -1.68 11.15 14.06
CA GLY A 95 -1.90 12.40 14.78
C GLY A 95 -0.61 13.22 14.93
N PRO A 96 -0.61 14.23 15.82
CA PRO A 96 0.56 15.05 16.10
C PRO A 96 1.69 14.21 16.70
N SER A 97 2.89 14.31 16.13
CA SER A 97 4.06 13.56 16.62
C SER A 97 4.41 13.83 18.09
N SER A 98 4.07 15.02 18.61
CA SER A 98 4.25 15.38 20.02
C SER A 98 3.36 14.60 20.99
N SER A 99 2.27 14.00 20.49
CA SER A 99 1.35 13.17 21.26
C SER A 99 1.67 11.67 21.18
N PHE A 100 2.67 11.29 20.38
CA PHE A 100 2.98 9.89 20.11
C PHE A 100 3.88 9.28 21.19
N ASP A 101 3.25 8.85 22.28
CA ASP A 101 3.90 8.19 23.40
C ASP A 101 3.94 6.65 23.25
N ARG A 102 4.46 5.97 24.29
CA ARG A 102 4.56 4.50 24.31
C ARG A 102 3.20 3.81 24.18
N SER A 103 2.16 4.31 24.85
CA SER A 103 0.83 3.70 24.80
C SER A 103 0.22 3.83 23.40
N THR A 104 0.38 5.01 22.79
CA THR A 104 -0.08 5.29 21.42
C THR A 104 0.70 4.47 20.40
N ALA A 105 2.00 4.26 20.63
CA ALA A 105 2.83 3.38 19.82
C ALA A 105 2.35 1.92 19.86
N GLU A 106 2.09 1.36 21.04
CA GLU A 106 1.56 -0.01 21.15
C GLU A 106 0.21 -0.16 20.42
N ALA A 107 -0.73 0.77 20.65
CA ALA A 107 -2.01 0.80 19.95
C ALA A 107 -1.86 0.96 18.43
N THR A 108 -0.83 1.68 17.97
CA THR A 108 -0.51 1.80 16.54
C THR A 108 -0.08 0.45 15.97
N GLY A 109 0.74 -0.32 16.69
CA GLY A 109 1.12 -1.67 16.30
C GLY A 109 -0.10 -2.58 16.08
N GLU A 110 -1.04 -2.54 17.02
CA GLU A 110 -2.30 -3.30 16.92
C GLU A 110 -3.16 -2.82 15.73
N ARG A 111 -3.24 -1.51 15.51
CA ARG A 111 -3.98 -0.92 14.39
C ARG A 111 -3.40 -1.30 13.03
N LEU A 112 -2.07 -1.34 12.89
CA LEU A 112 -1.40 -1.76 11.65
C LEU A 112 -1.80 -3.18 11.27
N VAL A 113 -1.85 -4.08 12.27
CA VAL A 113 -2.29 -5.47 12.07
C VAL A 113 -3.78 -5.55 11.75
N ALA A 114 -4.61 -4.79 12.45
CA ALA A 114 -6.04 -4.72 12.16
C ALA A 114 -6.31 -4.34 10.69
N LEU A 115 -5.59 -3.35 10.15
CA LEU A 115 -5.73 -2.95 8.74
C LEU A 115 -5.38 -4.09 7.77
N VAL A 116 -4.29 -4.82 8.03
CA VAL A 116 -3.89 -5.99 7.21
C VAL A 116 -4.99 -7.07 7.24
N GLN A 117 -5.56 -7.34 8.41
CA GLN A 117 -6.61 -8.35 8.59
C GLN A 117 -7.95 -7.91 7.98
N GLU A 118 -8.38 -6.67 8.20
CA GLU A 118 -9.61 -6.07 7.67
C GLU A 118 -9.61 -6.06 6.14
N LEU A 119 -8.47 -5.76 5.54
CA LEU A 119 -8.28 -5.72 4.08
C LEU A 119 -7.92 -7.09 3.48
N ARG A 120 -7.85 -8.13 4.32
CA ARG A 120 -7.57 -9.52 3.97
C ARG A 120 -6.35 -9.66 3.07
N ALA A 121 -5.27 -8.96 3.41
CA ALA A 121 -4.05 -9.03 2.64
C ALA A 121 -3.29 -10.32 2.98
N ASP A 122 -3.00 -11.11 1.95
CA ASP A 122 -2.20 -12.35 2.10
C ASP A 122 -0.70 -12.03 2.13
N GLU A 123 -0.26 -11.04 1.35
CA GLU A 123 1.10 -10.48 1.42
C GLU A 123 1.03 -8.98 1.72
N ALA A 124 1.61 -8.57 2.86
CA ALA A 124 1.57 -7.18 3.30
C ALA A 124 2.95 -6.64 3.69
N ILE A 125 3.19 -5.39 3.36
CA ILE A 125 4.23 -4.56 3.97
C ILE A 125 3.61 -3.69 5.05
N VAL A 126 4.21 -3.70 6.24
CA VAL A 126 3.88 -2.80 7.32
C VAL A 126 5.11 -1.95 7.61
N ALA A 127 5.03 -0.65 7.33
CA ALA A 127 6.12 0.26 7.63
C ALA A 127 6.07 0.71 9.09
N MET A 128 7.24 0.76 9.73
CA MET A 128 7.41 1.44 11.01
C MET A 128 7.35 2.96 10.81
N PRO A 129 6.81 3.74 11.77
CA PRO A 129 6.74 5.19 11.66
C PRO A 129 8.11 5.84 11.39
N GLY A 130 8.23 6.57 10.27
CA GLY A 130 9.52 7.05 9.76
C GLY A 130 10.18 8.18 10.57
N ARG A 131 9.38 9.01 11.26
CA ARG A 131 9.89 10.15 12.05
C ARG A 131 10.31 9.78 13.48
N VAL A 132 10.00 8.57 13.96
CA VAL A 132 10.24 8.19 15.35
C VAL A 132 11.74 7.94 15.57
N ALA A 133 12.38 8.80 16.35
CA ALA A 133 13.80 8.68 16.72
C ALA A 133 14.04 7.77 17.92
N ASP A 134 13.10 7.74 18.87
CA ASP A 134 13.25 6.98 20.10
C ASP A 134 13.06 5.49 19.84
N ARG A 135 14.10 4.71 20.12
CA ARG A 135 14.09 3.26 20.03
C ARG A 135 12.98 2.62 20.86
N ALA A 136 12.71 3.14 22.06
CA ALA A 136 11.69 2.56 22.94
C ALA A 136 10.29 2.68 22.33
N VAL A 137 10.02 3.75 21.60
CA VAL A 137 8.75 3.98 20.90
C VAL A 137 8.63 3.06 19.69
N VAL A 138 9.70 2.86 18.92
CA VAL A 138 9.72 1.89 17.79
C VAL A 138 9.51 0.45 18.30
N GLU A 139 10.18 0.06 19.38
CA GLU A 139 9.98 -1.23 20.03
C GLU A 139 8.53 -1.39 20.51
N ALA A 140 7.92 -0.35 21.07
CA ALA A 140 6.53 -0.37 21.49
C ALA A 140 5.53 -0.58 20.34
N VAL A 141 5.74 0.05 19.17
CA VAL A 141 4.95 -0.25 17.97
C VAL A 141 5.11 -1.72 17.56
N PHE A 142 6.34 -2.23 17.60
CA PHE A 142 6.62 -3.60 17.21
C PHE A 142 6.04 -4.63 18.21
N ASP A 143 6.06 -4.33 19.50
CA ASP A 143 5.43 -5.14 20.55
C ASP A 143 3.91 -5.22 20.35
N GLY A 144 3.26 -4.09 20.04
CA GLY A 144 1.83 -4.07 19.71
C GLY A 144 1.50 -4.90 18.47
N LEU A 145 2.31 -4.77 17.42
CA LEU A 145 2.17 -5.55 16.18
C LEU A 145 2.34 -7.05 16.42
N THR A 146 3.41 -7.45 17.11
CA THR A 146 3.69 -8.88 17.37
C THR A 146 2.65 -9.48 18.31
N ARG A 147 2.19 -8.74 19.32
CA ARG A 147 1.08 -9.16 20.19
C ARG A 147 -0.23 -9.35 19.42
N ALA A 148 -0.56 -8.45 18.49
CA ALA A 148 -1.76 -8.58 17.66
C ALA A 148 -1.68 -9.71 16.64
N LEU A 149 -0.48 -10.06 16.16
CA LEU A 149 -0.28 -11.16 15.21
C LEU A 149 -0.18 -12.54 15.86
N LEU A 150 0.50 -12.62 17.01
CA LEU A 150 0.85 -13.88 17.67
C LEU A 150 0.02 -14.15 18.93
N GLY A 151 -0.73 -13.16 19.40
CA GLY A 151 -1.67 -13.31 20.52
C GLY A 151 -2.91 -14.12 20.12
N PRO A 152 -3.67 -14.64 21.11
CA PRO A 152 -4.92 -15.31 20.82
C PRO A 152 -5.86 -14.33 20.11
N SER A 153 -6.26 -14.66 18.88
CA SER A 153 -7.17 -13.85 18.06
C SER A 153 -8.44 -13.51 18.85
N VAL A 154 -8.49 -12.33 19.45
CA VAL A 154 -9.71 -11.79 20.01
C VAL A 154 -10.53 -11.30 18.83
N GLU A 155 -11.57 -12.07 18.50
CA GLU A 155 -12.45 -11.84 17.36
C GLU A 155 -12.92 -10.38 17.25
N ALA A 156 -12.73 -9.84 16.04
CA ALA A 156 -13.65 -8.94 15.35
C ALA A 156 -14.25 -7.77 16.16
N ALA A 157 -13.44 -6.74 16.44
CA ALA A 157 -13.96 -5.45 16.89
C ALA A 157 -13.86 -4.40 15.77
N ALA A 158 -15.05 -4.04 15.26
CA ALA A 158 -15.37 -2.83 14.49
C ALA A 158 -14.76 -2.67 13.08
N ARG A 159 -15.50 -3.15 12.08
CA ARG A 159 -15.38 -2.73 10.67
C ARG A 159 -15.40 -1.19 10.56
N PRO A 160 -14.39 -0.51 9.98
CA PRO A 160 -14.58 0.83 9.49
C PRO A 160 -15.47 0.81 8.23
N LYS A 161 -16.47 1.70 8.22
CA LYS A 161 -17.38 1.87 7.08
C LYS A 161 -16.57 2.44 5.91
N ALA A 162 -16.38 1.64 4.86
CA ALA A 162 -15.90 2.15 3.58
C ALA A 162 -16.90 3.21 3.09
N VAL A 163 -16.43 4.45 2.93
CA VAL A 163 -17.15 5.46 2.15
C VAL A 163 -16.96 5.05 0.69
N GLY A 164 -17.90 4.24 0.19
CA GLY A 164 -18.02 3.90 -1.22
C GLY A 164 -18.93 4.91 -1.91
N ASP A 165 -18.49 5.34 -3.10
CA ASP A 165 -19.29 5.92 -4.18
C ASP A 165 -20.28 7.04 -3.81
N GLU A 166 -19.75 8.19 -3.39
CA GLU A 166 -20.36 9.46 -3.76
C GLU A 166 -19.32 10.25 -4.57
N GLU A 167 -19.74 10.75 -5.73
CA GLU A 167 -19.01 11.76 -6.50
C GLU A 167 -18.58 12.88 -5.54
N VAL A 168 -17.30 12.89 -5.16
CA VAL A 168 -16.72 14.00 -4.39
C VAL A 168 -16.44 15.13 -5.37
N GLY A 169 -17.50 15.80 -5.82
CA GLY A 169 -17.40 17.21 -6.14
C GLY A 169 -17.02 17.98 -4.87
N PRO A 170 -16.21 19.04 -4.94
CA PRO A 170 -15.83 19.79 -3.75
C PRO A 170 -17.09 20.39 -3.11
N VAL A 171 -17.51 19.84 -1.96
CA VAL A 171 -18.55 20.45 -1.13
C VAL A 171 -17.92 21.66 -0.42
N MET A 172 -18.17 22.84 -0.99
CA MET A 172 -17.92 24.12 -0.36
C MET A 172 -18.89 24.31 0.80
N VAL A 173 -18.49 23.92 2.02
CA VAL A 173 -19.16 24.41 3.24
C VAL A 173 -18.56 25.78 3.54
N GLY A 174 -19.28 26.82 3.12
CA GLY A 174 -18.91 28.20 3.44
C GLY A 174 -19.00 28.47 4.94
N PRO A 175 -18.05 29.21 5.53
CA PRO A 175 -18.24 29.76 6.86
C PRO A 175 -19.33 30.84 6.79
N SER A 176 -20.44 30.60 7.50
CA SER A 176 -21.35 31.68 7.89
C SER A 176 -20.57 32.64 8.79
N GLY A 177 -20.53 33.91 8.38
CA GLY A 177 -19.56 34.89 8.85
C GLY A 177 -19.80 35.50 10.23
N ASP A 178 -18.78 36.22 10.69
CA ASP A 178 -18.92 37.59 11.15
C ASP A 178 -17.61 38.36 10.84
N ALA A 179 -17.77 39.64 10.54
CA ALA A 179 -16.85 40.55 9.88
C ALA A 179 -15.81 41.18 10.83
N SER A 180 -14.65 41.55 10.29
CA SER A 180 -14.23 42.97 10.25
C SER A 180 -12.83 43.21 9.65
N ARG A 181 -12.84 44.09 8.63
CA ARG A 181 -11.90 45.18 8.32
C ARG A 181 -10.45 44.88 7.87
N GLY A 182 -10.23 45.15 6.58
CA GLY A 182 -9.40 46.29 6.15
C GLY A 182 -8.11 45.96 5.39
N GLY A 183 -7.99 46.44 4.15
CA GLY A 183 -6.70 46.60 3.45
C GLY A 183 -6.70 46.21 1.99
N SER A 184 -6.96 47.18 1.11
CA SER A 184 -6.82 47.14 -0.35
C SER A 184 -5.38 46.94 -0.82
N VAL A 185 -5.16 46.17 -1.90
CA VAL A 185 -4.25 46.51 -3.00
C VAL A 185 -4.57 45.67 -4.25
N ASP A 186 -4.32 46.30 -5.40
CA ASP A 186 -4.79 46.05 -6.76
C ASP A 186 -4.23 44.82 -7.51
N ALA A 187 -5.07 44.37 -8.45
CA ALA A 187 -4.80 43.95 -9.84
C ALA A 187 -3.68 42.94 -10.19
N ALA A 188 -4.08 41.80 -10.78
CA ALA A 188 -3.81 41.46 -12.20
C ALA A 188 -4.32 40.04 -12.56
N ALA A 189 -5.27 39.95 -13.49
CA ALA A 189 -5.46 38.80 -14.41
C ALA A 189 -4.50 38.97 -15.62
N PRO A 190 -4.32 38.03 -16.59
CA PRO A 190 -5.12 36.85 -16.98
C PRO A 190 -4.23 35.58 -17.17
N GLU A 191 -4.67 34.37 -17.55
CA GLU A 191 -5.07 33.96 -18.91
C GLU A 191 -5.80 32.61 -18.93
N GLU A 192 -6.84 32.61 -19.77
CA GLU A 192 -7.63 31.50 -20.32
C GLU A 192 -6.72 30.44 -20.96
N ARG A 193 -6.84 29.17 -20.52
CA ARG A 193 -6.25 28.03 -21.22
C ARG A 193 -7.33 27.29 -21.99
N ALA A 194 -7.12 27.20 -23.30
CA ALA A 194 -7.98 26.52 -24.27
C ALA A 194 -8.29 25.05 -23.89
N PRO A 195 -9.48 24.54 -24.27
CA PRO A 195 -9.83 23.14 -24.03
C PRO A 195 -9.04 22.18 -24.94
N LEU A 196 -8.63 21.05 -24.37
CA LEU A 196 -7.99 19.93 -25.06
C LEU A 196 -8.93 19.32 -26.11
N GLU A 197 -8.46 19.24 -27.36
CA GLU A 197 -9.11 18.52 -28.45
C GLU A 197 -9.17 17.02 -28.15
N VAL A 198 -10.39 16.47 -28.21
CA VAL A 198 -10.69 15.05 -28.18
C VAL A 198 -10.36 14.46 -29.55
N ALA A 199 -9.34 13.61 -29.62
CA ALA A 199 -9.03 12.84 -30.82
C ALA A 199 -10.20 11.88 -31.13
N ARG A 200 -10.82 12.06 -32.30
CA ARG A 200 -11.81 11.14 -32.86
C ARG A 200 -11.13 9.89 -33.40
N GLU A 201 -11.65 8.72 -33.03
CA GLU A 201 -11.26 7.43 -33.61
C GLU A 201 -11.58 7.40 -35.12
N PRO A 202 -10.72 6.82 -35.98
CA PRO A 202 -11.00 6.74 -37.40
C PRO A 202 -12.07 5.69 -37.69
N GLU A 203 -13.05 6.10 -38.50
CA GLU A 203 -14.16 5.31 -39.02
C GLU A 203 -13.67 4.14 -39.87
N PHE A 204 -14.27 2.97 -39.66
CA PHE A 204 -14.05 1.74 -40.42
C PHE A 204 -14.88 1.77 -41.71
N ASP A 205 -14.21 1.77 -42.87
CA ASP A 205 -14.82 1.74 -44.21
C ASP A 205 -14.92 0.29 -44.72
N PRO A 206 -16.12 -0.27 -44.92
CA PRO A 206 -16.28 -1.61 -45.46
C PRO A 206 -16.50 -1.54 -46.97
N GLY A 207 -15.43 -1.66 -47.77
CA GLY A 207 -15.58 -1.75 -49.21
C GLY A 207 -14.29 -2.03 -49.95
N GLU A 208 -14.08 -3.28 -50.34
CA GLU A 208 -14.10 -3.72 -51.75
C GLU A 208 -13.35 -5.03 -51.90
N GLY A 209 -14.07 -6.04 -52.36
CA GLY A 209 -13.55 -7.35 -52.66
C GLY A 209 -12.62 -7.32 -53.86
N GLN A 210 -11.51 -8.04 -53.75
CA GLN A 210 -10.80 -8.59 -54.90
C GLN A 210 -10.57 -10.08 -54.64
N SER A 211 -11.42 -10.88 -55.26
CA SER A 211 -11.24 -12.30 -55.50
C SER A 211 -10.00 -12.50 -56.39
N GLY A 212 -8.90 -12.94 -55.79
CA GLY A 212 -7.76 -13.52 -56.49
C GLY A 212 -8.02 -15.00 -56.82
N PRO A 213 -7.45 -15.53 -57.92
CA PRO A 213 -7.69 -16.90 -58.37
C PRO A 213 -7.09 -17.92 -57.40
N PHE A 214 -7.84 -19.01 -57.20
CA PHE A 214 -7.42 -20.21 -56.49
C PHE A 214 -6.15 -20.78 -57.12
N ASP A 215 -5.07 -20.85 -56.35
CA ASP A 215 -3.92 -21.69 -56.65
C ASP A 215 -4.17 -23.06 -56.03
N GLU A 216 -4.25 -24.07 -56.90
CA GLU A 216 -4.61 -25.44 -56.60
C GLU A 216 -3.30 -26.22 -56.43
N GLY A 217 -2.81 -26.30 -55.19
CA GLY A 217 -1.63 -27.09 -54.86
C GLY A 217 -0.95 -26.71 -53.57
N ASP A 218 -1.50 -27.14 -52.43
CA ASP A 218 -0.66 -27.46 -51.27
C ASP A 218 -1.36 -28.49 -50.37
N ASP A 219 -0.63 -29.53 -49.98
CA ASP A 219 -1.09 -30.62 -49.12
C ASP A 219 -1.62 -30.09 -47.77
N PRO A 220 -2.66 -30.71 -47.17
CA PRO A 220 -3.06 -30.34 -45.81
C PRO A 220 -1.89 -30.66 -44.84
N PRO A 221 -1.51 -29.73 -43.93
CA PRO A 221 -0.52 -30.04 -42.92
C PRO A 221 -1.00 -31.19 -42.03
N PRO A 222 -0.11 -32.08 -41.56
CA PRO A 222 -0.50 -33.22 -40.75
C PRO A 222 -1.16 -32.77 -39.45
N ALA A 223 -2.22 -33.48 -39.06
CA ALA A 223 -2.97 -33.24 -37.85
C ALA A 223 -2.04 -33.18 -36.62
N THR A 224 -2.12 -32.09 -35.87
CA THR A 224 -1.45 -31.94 -34.57
C THR A 224 -1.97 -33.04 -33.64
N PRO A 225 -1.11 -33.87 -33.02
CA PRO A 225 -1.57 -34.85 -32.06
C PRO A 225 -2.23 -34.13 -30.88
N LEU A 226 -3.44 -34.58 -30.52
CA LEU A 226 -4.18 -34.12 -29.36
C LEU A 226 -3.28 -34.25 -28.12
N ALA A 227 -2.99 -33.13 -27.47
CA ALA A 227 -2.24 -33.09 -26.22
C ALA A 227 -2.90 -34.01 -25.18
N GLU A 228 -2.08 -34.83 -24.51
CA GLU A 228 -2.52 -35.68 -23.41
C GLU A 228 -3.21 -34.83 -22.32
N PRO A 229 -4.25 -35.35 -21.65
CA PRO A 229 -4.92 -34.63 -20.59
C PRO A 229 -3.92 -34.34 -19.46
N ALA A 230 -3.62 -33.06 -19.26
CA ALA A 230 -2.77 -32.60 -18.18
C ALA A 230 -3.31 -33.11 -16.85
N THR A 231 -2.44 -33.75 -16.06
CA THR A 231 -2.69 -34.11 -14.66
C THR A 231 -3.29 -32.90 -13.93
N PRO A 232 -4.37 -33.07 -13.15
CA PRO A 232 -4.95 -31.97 -12.39
C PRO A 232 -3.86 -31.32 -11.53
N PRO A 233 -3.72 -29.98 -11.53
CA PRO A 233 -2.74 -29.32 -10.68
C PRO A 233 -3.00 -29.73 -9.24
N GLU A 234 -1.93 -30.13 -8.56
CA GLU A 234 -1.90 -30.42 -7.13
C GLU A 234 -2.58 -29.24 -6.39
N PRO A 235 -3.47 -29.49 -5.41
CA PRO A 235 -4.14 -28.40 -4.71
C PRO A 235 -3.08 -27.45 -4.14
N PRO A 236 -3.21 -26.12 -4.38
CA PRO A 236 -2.21 -25.17 -3.90
C PRO A 236 -2.06 -25.34 -2.39
N GLU A 237 -0.81 -25.48 -1.94
CA GLU A 237 -0.48 -25.44 -0.51
C GLU A 237 -1.19 -24.22 0.13
N PRO A 238 -1.69 -24.34 1.38
CA PRO A 238 -2.38 -23.24 2.02
C PRO A 238 -1.50 -22.00 1.96
N ALA A 239 -2.03 -20.93 1.37
CA ALA A 239 -1.29 -19.70 1.13
C ALA A 239 -0.92 -19.07 2.49
N ARG A 240 0.32 -19.31 2.91
CA ARG A 240 0.91 -18.68 4.08
C ARG A 240 0.82 -17.17 3.93
N ARG A 241 0.27 -16.52 4.95
CA ARG A 241 0.23 -15.05 4.99
C ARG A 241 1.61 -14.54 5.32
N ARG A 242 2.14 -13.64 4.51
CA ARG A 242 3.47 -13.05 4.71
C ARG A 242 3.35 -11.57 5.07
N ILE A 243 3.91 -11.20 6.21
CA ILE A 243 3.95 -9.82 6.69
C ILE A 243 5.41 -9.38 6.80
N ARG A 244 5.78 -8.37 6.00
CA ARG A 244 7.11 -7.76 5.97
C ARG A 244 7.07 -6.46 6.74
N VAL A 245 7.70 -6.44 7.92
CA VAL A 245 7.84 -5.24 8.74
C VAL A 245 9.08 -4.48 8.28
N VAL A 246 8.87 -3.28 7.72
CA VAL A 246 9.93 -2.44 7.16
C VAL A 246 10.28 -1.34 8.15
N ALA A 247 11.53 -1.32 8.59
CA ALA A 247 12.03 -0.36 9.58
C ALA A 247 13.28 0.38 9.10
N ASP A 248 13.61 1.49 9.74
CA ASP A 248 14.93 2.12 9.55
C ASP A 248 16.05 1.10 9.85
N PRO A 249 17.13 1.04 9.05
CA PRO A 249 18.23 0.10 9.25
C PRO A 249 18.80 0.08 10.68
N ARG A 250 18.75 1.21 11.41
CA ARG A 250 19.24 1.28 12.80
C ARG A 250 18.42 0.44 13.77
N HIS A 251 17.18 0.08 13.42
CA HIS A 251 16.27 -0.70 14.27
C HIS A 251 16.14 -2.17 13.82
N GLU A 252 16.48 -2.50 12.57
CA GLU A 252 16.28 -3.83 11.98
C GLU A 252 16.82 -4.97 12.86
N ALA A 253 18.11 -4.93 13.22
CA ALA A 253 18.76 -5.99 13.99
C ALA A 253 18.12 -6.18 15.38
N ARG A 254 17.59 -5.11 15.97
CA ARG A 254 16.90 -5.16 17.26
C ARG A 254 15.52 -5.78 17.14
N LEU A 255 14.74 -5.36 16.14
CA LEU A 255 13.40 -5.89 15.90
C LEU A 255 13.45 -7.37 15.49
N ARG A 256 14.42 -7.77 14.67
CA ARG A 256 14.66 -9.19 14.34
C ARG A 256 14.92 -10.05 15.58
N ARG A 257 15.76 -9.57 16.51
CA ARG A 257 15.99 -10.23 17.80
C ARG A 257 14.75 -10.32 18.69
N LEU A 258 13.88 -9.30 18.67
CA LEU A 258 12.62 -9.34 19.41
C LEU A 258 11.67 -10.40 18.83
N LEU A 259 11.66 -10.58 17.51
CA LEU A 259 10.85 -11.57 16.82
C LEU A 259 11.34 -13.01 17.06
N GLU A 260 12.65 -13.24 16.98
CA GLU A 260 13.27 -14.57 17.17
C GLU A 260 13.24 -15.03 18.63
N GLY A 261 13.02 -14.10 19.57
CA GLY A 261 13.14 -14.35 21.01
C GLY A 261 14.60 -14.42 21.47
N PRO A 262 14.87 -14.54 22.79
CA PRO A 262 16.22 -14.78 23.28
C PRO A 262 16.77 -16.06 22.63
N PRO A 263 18.07 -16.11 22.25
CA PRO A 263 18.66 -17.33 21.74
C PRO A 263 18.41 -18.44 22.75
N ARG A 264 17.75 -19.53 22.33
CA ARG A 264 17.65 -20.74 23.15
C ARG A 264 19.09 -21.07 23.55
N ALA A 265 19.38 -21.03 24.84
CA ALA A 265 20.64 -21.53 25.36
C ALA A 265 20.77 -22.95 24.79
N ALA A 266 21.86 -23.22 24.07
CA ALA A 266 22.19 -24.57 23.66
C ALA A 266 22.14 -25.43 24.93
N ASP A 267 21.30 -26.45 24.94
CA ASP A 267 21.29 -27.42 26.03
C ASP A 267 22.73 -27.92 26.19
N PRO A 268 23.38 -27.71 27.35
CA PRO A 268 24.69 -28.28 27.61
C PRO A 268 24.50 -29.77 27.87
N GLY A 269 24.29 -30.56 26.83
CA GLY A 269 24.05 -31.99 26.97
C GLY A 269 23.59 -32.68 25.68
N SER A 270 24.52 -32.92 24.76
CA SER A 270 24.49 -34.07 23.83
C SER A 270 25.91 -34.49 23.52
#